data_AF-A0A5C5WN21-F1
#
_entry.id   AF-A0A5C5WN21-F1
#
_cell.length_a   1.000
_cell.length_b   1.000
_cell.length_c   1.000
_cell.angle_alpha   90.00
_cell.angle_beta   90.00
_cell.angle_gamma   90.00
#
_symmetry.space_group_name_H-M   'P 1'
#
loop_
_entity.id
_entity.type
_entity.pdbx_description
1 polymer ?
#
loop_
_entity_poly.entity_id
_entity_poly.type
_entity_poly.pdbx_seq_one_letter_code
_entity_poly.pdbx_strand_id
1 'polypeptide(L)'
;MLSPSARRGTSSLFLFLVFVLFPEEHLGAGPPPLLVPDGPQLPELPQSQAEGTVHETTLSGLIRDIVIEAADEEVVDKKHWNKETDRFDGLKVRGLKISKRKKSVPHGFCRRYKAHLVKPDETFSLEIEQQESSPSDDGIRFLISTRLKVRSEATFAHYVYGVKGVNGTAIADAVVRAQVVLTISPQASFDWNSPLPKLHLNAEVKRVDLDLEKFRLQKLGPLGGDFAKILGQGTREIVAVLIDSQERQMHRKLQKKLDEVQGIPSRKEDGPTNRES
;
A
#
# COMPACT_ATOMS: atom_id res chain seq x y z
N MET A 1 37.40 2.59 -19.44
CA MET A 1 36.16 3.39 -19.55
C MET A 1 35.03 2.59 -18.91
N LEU A 2 34.73 2.86 -17.64
CA LEU A 2 33.65 2.20 -16.88
C LEU A 2 32.64 3.29 -16.49
N SER A 3 31.39 3.08 -16.89
CA SER A 3 30.28 4.01 -16.69
C SER A 3 29.72 3.89 -15.27
N PRO A 4 29.59 4.98 -14.49
CA PRO A 4 28.89 4.95 -13.21
C PRO A 4 27.45 5.45 -13.42
N SER A 5 26.52 4.55 -13.72
CA SER A 5 25.07 4.82 -13.63
C SER A 5 24.53 4.26 -12.31
N ALA A 6 24.95 4.83 -11.19
CA ALA A 6 24.28 4.65 -9.91
C ALA A 6 23.15 5.68 -9.80
N ARG A 7 22.01 5.40 -10.44
CA ARG A 7 20.76 6.08 -10.08
C ARG A 7 20.45 5.67 -8.65
N ARG A 8 20.58 6.62 -7.71
CA ARG A 8 20.04 6.48 -6.36
C ARG A 8 18.54 6.25 -6.54
N GLY A 9 18.11 5.00 -6.37
CA GLY A 9 16.71 4.70 -6.18
C GLY A 9 16.30 5.38 -4.90
N THR A 10 15.64 6.53 -5.01
CA THR A 10 14.76 7.01 -3.96
C THR A 10 13.83 5.85 -3.65
N SER A 11 13.90 5.35 -2.41
CA SER A 11 13.04 4.30 -1.90
C SER A 11 11.59 4.80 -1.91
N SER A 12 10.95 4.74 -3.08
CA SER A 12 9.50 4.73 -3.27
C SER A 12 8.98 3.42 -2.67
N LEU A 13 8.85 3.48 -1.35
CA LEU A 13 8.18 2.53 -0.48
C LEU A 13 6.85 3.19 -0.09
N PHE A 14 5.97 3.37 -1.06
CA PHE A 14 4.62 3.85 -0.86
C PHE A 14 3.68 2.88 -1.58
N LEU A 15 2.66 2.40 -0.87
CA LEU A 15 1.78 1.27 -1.23
C LEU A 15 2.47 -0.10 -1.43
N PHE A 16 2.86 -0.74 -0.33
CA PHE A 16 2.80 -2.21 -0.26
C PHE A 16 1.45 -2.66 0.31
N LEU A 17 0.36 -2.15 -0.23
CA LEU A 17 -0.81 -3.00 -0.31
C LEU A 17 -0.76 -3.62 -1.68
N VAL A 18 -0.69 -4.95 -1.69
CA VAL A 18 -1.55 -5.82 -2.49
C VAL A 18 -0.86 -7.20 -2.69
N PHE A 19 -1.41 -8.17 -1.96
CA PHE A 19 -1.31 -9.63 -2.08
C PHE A 19 -0.02 -10.38 -1.76
N VAL A 20 -0.08 -10.97 -0.56
CA VAL A 20 0.23 -12.38 -0.40
C VAL A 20 -1.11 -13.15 -0.44
N LEU A 21 -1.18 -14.18 -1.28
CA LEU A 21 -2.36 -14.68 -2.02
C LEU A 21 -3.39 -15.59 -1.26
N PHE A 22 -4.61 -15.05 -1.02
CA PHE A 22 -5.94 -15.70 -0.74
C PHE A 22 -6.44 -15.70 0.72
N PRO A 23 -7.74 -15.36 0.97
CA PRO A 23 -8.91 -16.28 0.87
C PRO A 23 -10.15 -15.55 0.21
N GLU A 24 -11.42 -16.00 0.16
CA GLU A 24 -12.20 -17.12 0.71
C GLU A 24 -13.46 -17.36 -0.17
N GLU A 25 -14.04 -18.55 -0.04
CA GLU A 25 -15.24 -19.02 -0.73
C GLU A 25 -16.54 -18.42 -0.19
N HIS A 26 -17.43 -18.00 -1.09
CA HIS A 26 -18.88 -18.15 -0.92
C HIS A 26 -19.51 -18.39 -2.30
N LEU A 27 -19.48 -19.64 -2.76
CA LEU A 27 -20.43 -20.13 -3.76
C LEU A 27 -21.50 -20.93 -3.03
N GLY A 28 -22.28 -20.21 -2.22
CA GLY A 28 -23.62 -20.67 -1.85
C GLY A 28 -24.50 -20.51 -3.09
N ALA A 29 -24.88 -21.62 -3.71
CA ALA A 29 -25.97 -21.65 -4.67
C ALA A 29 -27.26 -21.24 -3.95
N GLY A 30 -27.60 -19.94 -4.01
CA GLY A 30 -28.90 -19.45 -3.59
C GLY A 30 -29.99 -19.99 -4.52
N PRO A 31 -31.19 -20.32 -4.00
CA PRO A 31 -32.31 -20.75 -4.83
C PRO A 31 -32.68 -19.65 -5.86
N PRO A 32 -33.22 -20.04 -7.02
CA PRO A 32 -33.59 -19.09 -8.07
C PRO A 32 -34.59 -18.05 -7.56
N PRO A 33 -34.49 -16.78 -8.00
CA PRO A 33 -35.43 -15.75 -7.60
C PRO A 33 -36.83 -16.08 -8.13
N LEU A 34 -37.83 -15.98 -7.24
CA LEU A 34 -39.23 -16.02 -7.61
C LEU A 34 -39.58 -14.76 -8.42
N LEU A 35 -40.15 -14.96 -9.61
CA LEU A 35 -40.75 -13.94 -10.45
C LEU A 35 -41.84 -13.20 -9.66
N VAL A 36 -41.59 -11.94 -9.31
CA VAL A 36 -42.63 -11.02 -8.82
C VAL A 36 -43.25 -10.35 -10.04
N PRO A 37 -44.59 -10.35 -10.20
CA PRO A 37 -45.26 -9.68 -11.32
C PRO A 37 -45.14 -8.15 -11.21
N ASP A 38 -44.79 -7.52 -12.34
CA ASP A 38 -44.73 -6.07 -12.53
C ASP A 38 -46.05 -5.40 -12.14
N GLY A 39 -46.01 -4.60 -11.08
CA GLY A 39 -47.04 -3.60 -10.79
C GLY A 39 -46.81 -2.32 -11.62
N PRO A 40 -47.88 -1.56 -11.94
CA PRO A 40 -47.77 -0.36 -12.77
C PRO A 40 -46.88 0.71 -12.11
N GLN A 41 -45.78 1.04 -12.78
CA GLN A 41 -44.85 2.10 -12.38
C GLN A 41 -45.50 3.47 -12.61
N LEU A 42 -45.62 4.26 -11.52
CA LEU A 42 -45.93 5.69 -11.61
C LEU A 42 -44.72 6.43 -12.21
N PRO A 43 -44.94 7.42 -13.10
CA PRO A 43 -43.84 8.19 -13.69
C PRO A 43 -43.12 9.02 -12.61
N GLU A 44 -41.86 8.68 -12.35
CA GLU A 44 -40.96 9.48 -11.53
C GLU A 44 -40.68 10.83 -12.23
N LEU A 45 -40.86 11.91 -11.49
CA LEU A 45 -40.53 13.26 -11.95
C LEU A 45 -39.01 13.38 -12.14
N PRO A 46 -38.55 14.08 -13.19
CA PRO A 46 -37.12 14.23 -13.47
C PRO A 46 -36.45 15.00 -12.33
N GLN A 47 -35.61 14.29 -11.57
CA GLN A 47 -34.68 14.91 -10.64
C GLN A 47 -33.65 15.69 -11.46
N SER A 48 -33.75 17.01 -11.37
CA SER A 48 -32.81 17.98 -11.92
C SER A 48 -31.42 17.79 -11.29
N GLN A 49 -30.62 16.89 -11.84
CA GLN A 49 -29.18 16.82 -11.57
C GLN A 49 -28.47 17.85 -12.44
N ALA A 50 -28.38 19.06 -11.94
CA ALA A 50 -27.50 20.09 -12.45
C ALA A 50 -26.70 20.65 -11.26
N GLU A 51 -25.65 19.93 -10.86
CA GLU A 51 -24.58 20.51 -10.05
C GLU A 51 -23.32 20.53 -10.89
N GLY A 52 -23.03 21.74 -11.39
CA GLY A 52 -21.83 22.05 -12.12
C GLY A 52 -20.61 21.95 -11.21
N THR A 53 -19.60 21.28 -11.74
CA THR A 53 -18.22 21.28 -11.27
C THR A 53 -17.63 22.69 -11.33
N VAL A 54 -17.86 23.48 -10.29
CA VAL A 54 -17.04 24.64 -9.97
C VAL A 54 -15.90 24.15 -9.09
N HIS A 55 -14.67 24.28 -9.58
CA HIS A 55 -13.44 24.05 -8.81
C HIS A 55 -13.35 25.08 -7.67
N GLU A 56 -14.13 24.92 -6.61
CA GLU A 56 -13.65 25.30 -5.29
C GLU A 56 -12.45 24.42 -5.01
N THR A 57 -11.30 25.04 -4.77
CA THR A 57 -10.10 24.40 -4.21
C THR A 57 -10.42 23.98 -2.77
N THR A 58 -11.34 23.02 -2.64
CA THR A 58 -11.81 22.46 -1.40
C THR A 58 -10.66 21.69 -0.77
N LEU A 59 -10.55 21.75 0.55
CA LEU A 59 -9.60 20.98 1.36
C LEU A 59 -9.52 19.50 0.92
N SER A 60 -10.64 18.94 0.48
CA SER A 60 -10.77 17.61 -0.11
C SER A 60 -9.89 17.38 -1.35
N GLY A 61 -9.80 18.36 -2.24
CA GLY A 61 -8.94 18.29 -3.43
C GLY A 61 -7.45 18.26 -3.05
N LEU A 62 -7.04 19.10 -2.10
CA LEU A 62 -5.66 19.10 -1.59
C LEU A 62 -5.32 17.76 -0.90
N ILE A 63 -6.21 17.25 -0.06
CA ILE A 63 -6.01 15.95 0.61
C ILE A 63 -5.94 14.83 -0.43
N ARG A 64 -6.81 14.84 -1.44
CA ARG A 64 -6.77 13.89 -2.55
C ARG A 64 -5.42 13.92 -3.27
N ASP A 65 -4.93 15.10 -3.64
CA ASP A 65 -3.67 15.24 -4.35
C ASP A 65 -2.50 14.77 -3.48
N ILE A 66 -2.49 15.09 -2.19
CA ILE A 66 -1.48 14.58 -1.24
C ILE A 66 -1.54 13.06 -1.14
N VAL A 67 -2.72 12.46 -1.05
CA VAL A 67 -2.88 11.01 -0.92
C VAL A 67 -2.51 10.29 -2.22
N ILE A 68 -2.86 10.84 -3.38
CA ILE A 68 -2.49 10.28 -4.70
C ILE A 68 -0.99 10.46 -4.96
N GLU A 69 -0.40 11.61 -4.67
CA GLU A 69 1.04 11.84 -4.82
C GLU A 69 1.84 10.96 -3.86
N ALA A 70 1.34 10.79 -2.64
CA ALA A 70 1.88 9.82 -1.70
C ALA A 70 1.76 8.40 -2.27
N ALA A 71 0.66 8.06 -2.93
CA ALA A 71 0.45 6.75 -3.52
C ALA A 71 1.21 6.59 -4.85
N ASP A 72 2.46 6.10 -4.80
CA ASP A 72 3.25 5.76 -5.99
C ASP A 72 2.38 5.04 -7.06
N GLU A 73 2.33 5.58 -8.30
CA GLU A 73 1.48 5.03 -9.37
C GLU A 73 1.80 3.56 -9.70
N GLU A 74 3.08 3.19 -9.59
CA GLU A 74 3.56 1.84 -9.82
C GLU A 74 4.60 1.44 -8.77
N VAL A 75 4.32 0.35 -8.07
CA VAL A 75 5.23 -0.26 -7.08
C VAL A 75 5.70 -1.59 -7.61
N VAL A 76 7.01 -1.81 -7.62
CA VAL A 76 7.61 -3.08 -8.07
C VAL A 76 8.55 -3.64 -7.00
N ASP A 77 8.17 -4.75 -6.39
CA ASP A 77 9.03 -5.48 -5.46
C ASP A 77 9.72 -6.65 -6.15
N LYS A 78 11.06 -6.62 -6.10
CA LYS A 78 11.95 -7.67 -6.62
C LYS A 78 12.84 -8.28 -5.54
N LYS A 79 12.60 -8.01 -4.25
CA LYS A 79 13.45 -8.43 -3.11
C LYS A 79 13.79 -9.91 -3.12
N HIS A 80 12.92 -10.74 -3.69
CA HIS A 80 13.10 -12.19 -3.74
C HIS A 80 13.19 -12.74 -5.16
N TRP A 81 13.27 -11.91 -6.19
CA TRP A 81 13.27 -12.38 -7.57
C TRP A 81 14.61 -13.02 -7.98
N ASN A 82 15.73 -12.47 -7.52
CA ASN A 82 17.09 -12.88 -7.90
C ASN A 82 17.82 -13.64 -6.77
N LYS A 83 17.13 -14.53 -6.06
CA LYS A 83 17.81 -15.41 -5.09
C LYS A 83 18.68 -16.41 -5.84
N GLU A 84 19.98 -16.35 -5.60
CA GLU A 84 20.96 -17.27 -6.18
C GLU A 84 21.62 -18.12 -5.10
N THR A 85 22.08 -19.31 -5.48
CA THR A 85 22.89 -20.19 -4.65
C THR A 85 24.08 -20.71 -5.45
N ASP A 86 25.18 -20.98 -4.76
CA ASP A 86 26.35 -21.61 -5.36
C ASP A 86 26.08 -23.09 -5.62
N ARG A 87 26.16 -23.50 -6.89
CA ARG A 87 26.18 -24.91 -7.29
C ARG A 87 27.58 -25.32 -7.71
N PHE A 88 28.00 -26.52 -7.31
CA PHE A 88 29.22 -27.12 -7.81
C PHE A 88 29.07 -27.46 -9.31
N ASP A 89 29.96 -26.92 -10.13
CA ASP A 89 29.96 -27.00 -11.60
C ASP A 89 31.24 -27.72 -12.09
N GLY A 90 31.67 -28.72 -11.34
CA GLY A 90 32.83 -29.54 -11.65
C GLY A 90 34.17 -28.98 -11.16
N LEU A 91 35.24 -29.58 -11.67
CA LEU A 91 36.62 -29.22 -11.33
C LEU A 91 37.25 -28.47 -12.51
N LYS A 92 37.93 -27.37 -12.21
CA LYS A 92 38.76 -26.64 -13.16
C LYS A 92 40.20 -27.07 -12.97
N VAL A 93 40.74 -27.77 -13.97
CA VAL A 93 42.13 -28.22 -14.01
C VAL A 93 42.96 -27.20 -14.79
N ARG A 94 44.03 -26.69 -14.17
CA ARG A 94 45.04 -25.84 -14.82
C ARG A 94 46.42 -26.38 -14.46
N GLY A 95 47.05 -27.14 -15.36
CA GLY A 95 48.27 -27.89 -15.05
C GLY A 95 48.02 -28.89 -13.92
N LEU A 96 48.85 -28.85 -12.88
CA LEU A 96 48.71 -29.68 -11.66
C LEU A 96 47.71 -29.12 -10.62
N LYS A 97 47.16 -27.92 -10.83
CA LYS A 97 46.24 -27.29 -9.85
C LYS A 97 44.80 -27.66 -10.17
N ILE A 98 44.19 -28.46 -9.29
CA ILE A 98 42.76 -28.80 -9.32
C ILE A 98 42.03 -27.83 -8.40
N SER A 99 41.05 -27.09 -8.94
CA SER A 99 40.22 -26.18 -8.16
C SER A 99 38.74 -26.46 -8.39
N LYS A 100 37.91 -26.30 -7.35
CA LYS A 100 36.45 -26.43 -7.49
C LYS A 100 35.91 -25.25 -8.30
N ARG A 101 35.13 -25.54 -9.34
CA ARG A 101 34.35 -24.54 -10.06
C ARG A 101 32.97 -24.46 -9.42
N LYS A 102 32.60 -23.26 -8.97
CA LYS A 102 31.24 -22.96 -8.53
C LYS A 102 30.56 -22.07 -9.57
N LYS A 103 29.25 -22.24 -9.73
CA LYS A 103 28.41 -21.42 -10.58
C LYS A 103 27.23 -20.93 -9.75
N SER A 104 27.02 -19.62 -9.72
CA SER A 104 25.82 -19.03 -9.11
C SER A 104 24.63 -19.36 -9.99
N VAL A 105 23.59 -19.97 -9.41
CA VAL A 105 22.38 -20.35 -10.11
C VAL A 105 21.14 -19.93 -9.32
N PRO A 106 20.04 -19.54 -9.98
CA PRO A 106 18.78 -19.24 -9.31
C PRO A 106 18.31 -20.42 -8.45
N HIS A 107 17.87 -20.14 -7.22
CA HIS A 107 17.40 -21.18 -6.31
C HIS A 107 16.33 -20.67 -5.34
N GLY A 108 15.39 -21.56 -5.02
CA GLY A 108 14.29 -21.33 -4.10
C GLY A 108 13.06 -20.72 -4.76
N PHE A 109 12.17 -20.19 -3.93
CA PHE A 109 10.95 -19.52 -4.38
C PHE A 109 11.23 -18.05 -4.71
N CYS A 110 11.23 -17.76 -6.01
CA CYS A 110 11.37 -16.43 -6.57
C CYS A 110 9.99 -15.80 -6.77
N ARG A 111 9.83 -14.56 -6.33
CA ARG A 111 8.57 -13.82 -6.43
C ARG A 111 8.84 -12.36 -6.78
N ARG A 112 8.00 -11.82 -7.64
CA ARG A 112 8.00 -10.44 -8.10
C ARG A 112 6.57 -9.93 -8.00
N TYR A 113 6.42 -8.77 -7.39
CA TYR A 113 5.13 -8.11 -7.23
C TYR A 113 5.13 -6.81 -8.01
N LYS A 114 4.02 -6.52 -8.66
CA LYS A 114 3.73 -5.23 -9.25
C LYS A 114 2.33 -4.80 -8.79
N ALA A 115 2.18 -3.59 -8.30
CA ALA A 115 0.89 -3.01 -7.96
C ALA A 115 0.77 -1.63 -8.62
N HIS A 116 -0.43 -1.27 -9.06
CA HIS A 116 -0.74 0.05 -9.60
C HIS A 116 -2.18 0.45 -9.28
N LEU A 117 -2.41 1.75 -9.17
CA LEU A 117 -3.74 2.30 -8.96
C LEU A 117 -4.59 2.13 -10.23
N VAL A 118 -5.84 1.68 -10.08
CA VAL A 118 -6.76 1.52 -11.21
C VAL A 118 -7.57 2.79 -11.34
N LYS A 119 -7.19 3.65 -12.28
CA LYS A 119 -7.88 4.92 -12.55
C LYS A 119 -8.17 5.68 -11.24
N PRO A 120 -7.12 6.16 -10.54
CA PRO A 120 -7.29 6.85 -9.26
C PRO A 120 -8.28 8.00 -9.38
N ASP A 121 -8.36 8.65 -10.55
CA ASP A 121 -9.26 9.77 -10.75
C ASP A 121 -10.75 9.44 -10.61
N GLU A 122 -11.14 8.24 -11.07
CA GLU A 122 -12.53 7.77 -11.08
C GLU A 122 -12.86 6.95 -9.83
N THR A 123 -11.86 6.37 -9.17
CA THR A 123 -12.08 5.34 -8.13
C THR A 123 -11.74 5.80 -6.72
N PHE A 124 -11.05 6.93 -6.59
CA PHE A 124 -10.74 7.52 -5.30
C PHE A 124 -11.99 8.13 -4.66
N SER A 125 -12.33 7.68 -3.45
CA SER A 125 -13.33 8.34 -2.61
C SER A 125 -12.68 8.84 -1.33
N LEU A 126 -13.02 10.06 -0.92
CA LEU A 126 -12.57 10.70 0.31
C LEU A 126 -13.80 11.10 1.13
N GLU A 127 -13.87 10.60 2.35
CA GLU A 127 -14.89 10.93 3.34
C GLU A 127 -14.14 11.57 4.53
N ILE A 128 -14.53 12.78 4.92
CA ILE A 128 -13.96 13.48 6.08
C ILE A 128 -15.09 13.66 7.09
N GLU A 129 -14.93 13.02 8.24
CA GLU A 129 -15.89 13.10 9.34
C GLU A 129 -15.23 13.76 10.54
N GLN A 130 -15.85 14.79 11.09
CA GLN A 130 -15.44 15.32 12.38
C GLN A 130 -15.91 14.36 13.47
N GLN A 131 -14.99 13.87 14.29
CA GLN A 131 -15.33 13.08 15.45
C GLN A 131 -15.53 13.99 16.66
N GLU A 132 -16.54 13.68 17.49
CA GLU A 132 -16.72 14.35 18.77
C GLU A 132 -15.43 14.22 19.59
N SER A 133 -14.93 15.35 20.05
CA SER A 133 -13.69 15.40 20.79
C SER A 133 -13.92 14.74 22.15
N SER A 134 -13.09 13.74 22.48
CA SER A 134 -13.11 13.15 23.82
C SER A 134 -12.67 14.22 24.83
N PRO A 135 -13.25 14.28 26.04
CA PRO A 135 -12.92 15.31 27.04
C PRO A 135 -11.44 15.33 27.48
N SER A 136 -10.63 14.34 27.09
CA SER A 136 -9.19 14.29 27.35
C SER A 136 -8.30 14.90 26.26
N ASP A 137 -8.85 15.25 25.10
CA ASP A 137 -8.06 15.71 23.95
C ASP A 137 -8.20 17.22 23.72
N ASP A 138 -7.07 17.93 23.80
CA ASP A 138 -6.96 19.32 23.37
C ASP A 138 -6.93 19.37 21.83
N GLY A 139 -8.08 19.30 21.17
CA GLY A 139 -8.16 19.51 19.72
C GLY A 139 -9.39 18.91 19.05
N ILE A 140 -9.60 19.30 17.79
CA ILE A 140 -10.67 18.75 16.95
C ILE A 140 -10.14 17.50 16.26
N ARG A 141 -10.85 16.38 16.40
CA ARG A 141 -10.50 15.11 15.75
C ARG A 141 -11.24 14.98 14.41
N PHE A 142 -10.52 14.55 13.40
CA PHE A 142 -11.04 14.22 12.07
C PHE A 142 -10.71 12.77 11.74
N LEU A 143 -11.73 12.04 11.29
CA LEU A 143 -11.58 10.75 10.66
C LEU A 143 -11.61 10.95 9.15
N ILE A 144 -10.48 10.70 8.51
CA ILE A 144 -10.31 10.77 7.07
C ILE A 144 -10.34 9.34 6.54
N SER A 145 -11.42 8.96 5.86
CA SER A 145 -11.54 7.66 5.21
C SER A 145 -11.32 7.81 3.71
N THR A 146 -10.39 7.04 3.15
CA THR A 146 -10.14 6.98 1.72
C THR A 146 -10.37 5.57 1.20
N ARG A 147 -10.86 5.44 -0.03
CA ARG A 147 -10.92 4.16 -0.74
C ARG A 147 -10.27 4.27 -2.10
N LEU A 148 -9.47 3.27 -2.44
CA LEU A 148 -8.68 3.22 -3.66
C LEU A 148 -8.81 1.83 -4.29
N LYS A 149 -8.96 1.78 -5.62
CA LYS A 149 -8.84 0.53 -6.37
C LYS A 149 -7.41 0.30 -6.80
N VAL A 150 -6.91 -0.89 -6.52
CA VAL A 150 -5.54 -1.29 -6.83
C VAL A 150 -5.58 -2.58 -7.62
N ARG A 151 -4.79 -2.65 -8.69
CA ARG A 151 -4.55 -3.88 -9.43
C ARG A 151 -3.14 -4.35 -9.16
N SER A 152 -3.00 -5.62 -8.82
CA SER A 152 -1.70 -6.25 -8.70
C SER A 152 -1.49 -7.42 -9.62
N GLU A 153 -0.22 -7.65 -9.88
CA GLU A 153 0.32 -8.79 -10.58
C GLU A 153 1.43 -9.40 -9.71
N ALA A 154 1.27 -10.67 -9.35
CA ALA A 154 2.30 -11.46 -8.69
C ALA A 154 2.84 -12.49 -9.67
N THR A 155 4.10 -12.37 -10.05
CA THR A 155 4.83 -13.41 -10.78
C THR A 155 5.64 -14.25 -9.80
N PHE A 156 5.57 -15.57 -9.90
CA PHE A 156 6.43 -16.44 -9.10
C PHE A 156 7.00 -17.59 -9.92
N ALA A 157 8.15 -18.07 -9.47
CA ALA A 157 8.85 -19.21 -10.03
C ALA A 157 9.60 -19.94 -8.91
N HIS A 158 9.55 -21.26 -8.91
CA HIS A 158 10.35 -22.08 -8.02
C HIS A 158 11.53 -22.66 -8.79
N TYR A 159 12.74 -22.41 -8.30
CA TYR A 159 13.98 -22.95 -8.87
C TYR A 159 14.62 -23.96 -7.93
N VAL A 160 15.02 -25.10 -8.49
CA VAL A 160 15.84 -26.09 -7.79
C VAL A 160 17.20 -26.15 -8.47
N TYR A 161 18.17 -25.42 -7.90
CA TYR A 161 19.57 -25.39 -8.36
C TYR A 161 19.73 -25.01 -9.85
N GLY A 162 19.06 -23.94 -10.27
CA GLY A 162 19.07 -23.43 -11.64
C GLY A 162 18.04 -24.07 -12.57
N VAL A 163 17.36 -25.13 -12.16
CA VAL A 163 16.26 -25.73 -12.92
C VAL A 163 14.95 -25.06 -12.53
N LYS A 164 14.25 -24.50 -13.51
CA LYS A 164 12.93 -23.91 -13.30
C LYS A 164 11.90 -25.03 -13.15
N GLY A 165 11.31 -25.13 -11.97
CA GLY A 165 10.19 -26.02 -11.69
C GLY A 165 8.88 -25.35 -12.07
N VAL A 166 8.03 -25.07 -11.08
CA VAL A 166 6.75 -24.41 -11.29
C VAL A 166 6.89 -22.91 -11.44
N ASN A 167 6.07 -22.30 -12.28
CA ASN A 167 5.91 -20.85 -12.35
C ASN A 167 4.44 -20.48 -12.54
N GLY A 168 4.11 -19.27 -12.11
CA GLY A 168 2.76 -18.77 -12.17
C GLY A 168 2.72 -17.25 -12.22
N THR A 169 1.55 -16.77 -12.63
CA THR A 169 1.19 -15.38 -12.52
C THR A 169 -0.20 -15.32 -11.90
N ALA A 170 -0.37 -14.45 -10.92
CA ALA A 170 -1.64 -14.14 -10.31
C ALA A 170 -1.95 -12.67 -10.59
N ILE A 171 -3.15 -12.39 -11.10
CA ILE A 171 -3.64 -11.03 -11.30
C ILE A 171 -4.85 -10.84 -10.41
N ALA A 172 -4.86 -9.71 -9.71
CA ALA A 172 -5.78 -9.42 -8.65
C ALA A 172 -6.23 -7.96 -8.70
N ASP A 173 -7.51 -7.74 -8.44
CA ASP A 173 -8.08 -6.42 -8.18
C ASP A 173 -8.46 -6.34 -6.69
N ALA A 174 -8.09 -5.26 -6.03
CA ALA A 174 -8.40 -4.98 -4.64
C ALA A 174 -9.02 -3.59 -4.48
N VAL A 175 -9.86 -3.48 -3.46
CA VAL A 175 -10.29 -2.19 -2.90
C VAL A 175 -9.63 -2.06 -1.53
N VAL A 176 -8.80 -1.04 -1.40
CA VAL A 176 -8.10 -0.71 -0.17
C VAL A 176 -8.82 0.47 0.46
N ARG A 177 -9.13 0.36 1.74
CA ARG A 177 -9.64 1.46 2.57
C ARG A 177 -8.52 1.90 3.51
N ALA A 178 -8.20 3.17 3.53
CA ALA A 178 -7.29 3.74 4.52
C ALA A 178 -8.08 4.71 5.40
N GLN A 179 -8.01 4.51 6.71
CA GLN A 179 -8.61 5.39 7.71
C GLN A 179 -7.50 6.09 8.46
N VAL A 180 -7.54 7.42 8.50
CA VAL A 180 -6.57 8.24 9.18
C VAL A 180 -7.29 9.07 10.22
N VAL A 181 -6.90 8.91 11.48
CA VAL A 181 -7.37 9.76 12.58
C VAL A 181 -6.36 10.87 12.78
N LEU A 182 -6.81 12.10 12.57
CA LEU A 182 -6.00 13.31 12.65
C LEU A 182 -6.58 14.23 13.72
N THR A 183 -5.73 14.73 14.61
CA THR A 183 -6.12 15.74 15.61
C THR A 183 -5.52 17.08 15.21
N ILE A 184 -6.34 18.14 15.20
CA ILE A 184 -5.90 19.52 14.97
C ILE A 184 -6.07 20.30 16.26
N SER A 185 -4.96 20.83 16.78
CA SER A 185 -4.88 21.60 18.01
C SER A 185 -4.35 23.00 17.69
N PRO A 186 -5.14 24.07 17.92
CA PRO A 186 -4.64 25.42 17.78
C PRO A 186 -3.65 25.73 18.90
N GLN A 187 -2.43 26.12 18.54
CA GLN A 187 -1.39 26.57 19.46
C GLN A 187 -1.07 28.04 19.20
N ALA A 188 -1.29 28.89 20.19
CA ALA A 188 -0.86 30.28 20.14
C ALA A 188 0.57 30.38 20.69
N SER A 189 1.51 30.86 19.88
CA SER A 189 2.85 31.22 20.35
C SER A 189 2.93 32.73 20.54
N PHE A 190 3.39 33.14 21.72
CA PHE A 190 3.68 34.54 22.04
C PHE A 190 5.18 34.77 21.95
N ASP A 191 5.57 35.72 21.11
CA ASP A 191 6.94 36.20 21.02
C ASP A 191 6.96 37.64 21.53
N TRP A 192 7.86 37.96 22.45
CA TRP A 192 8.02 39.31 23.01
C TRP A 192 8.34 40.36 21.93
N ASN A 193 8.85 39.92 20.77
CA ASN A 193 9.19 40.78 19.64
C ASN A 193 8.02 41.05 18.67
N SER A 194 6.85 40.42 18.86
CA SER A 194 5.68 40.62 18.01
C SER A 194 4.42 40.83 18.87
N PRO A 195 3.75 41.99 18.78
CA PRO A 195 2.57 42.28 19.61
C PRO A 195 1.33 41.43 19.25
N LEU A 196 1.37 40.71 18.12
CA LEU A 196 0.30 39.79 17.71
C LEU A 196 0.71 38.33 17.97
N PRO A 197 -0.14 37.53 18.63
CA PRO A 197 0.10 36.10 18.81
C PRO A 197 0.11 35.41 17.45
N LYS A 198 1.10 34.55 17.22
CA LYS A 198 1.12 33.69 16.04
C LYS A 198 0.29 32.46 16.35
N LEU A 199 -0.84 32.32 15.65
CA LEU A 199 -1.64 31.11 15.69
C LEU A 199 -1.01 30.07 14.77
N HIS A 200 -0.58 28.95 15.36
CA HIS A 200 -0.13 27.77 14.65
C HIS A 200 -1.18 26.68 14.80
N LEU A 201 -1.52 26.02 13.70
CA LEU A 201 -2.32 24.81 13.75
C LEU A 201 -1.34 23.64 13.83
N ASN A 202 -1.28 23.00 14.98
CA ASN A 202 -0.54 21.75 15.12
C ASN A 202 -1.50 20.62 14.76
N ALA A 203 -1.15 19.84 13.75
CA ALA A 203 -1.94 18.68 13.35
C ALA A 203 -1.07 17.45 13.49
N GLU A 204 -1.64 16.43 14.10
CA GLU A 204 -0.93 15.22 14.46
C GLU A 204 -1.72 14.01 13.97
N VAL A 205 -1.03 13.09 13.30
CA VAL A 205 -1.62 11.82 12.89
C VAL A 205 -1.64 10.90 14.10
N LYS A 206 -2.81 10.65 14.67
CA LYS A 206 -2.96 9.77 15.83
C LYS A 206 -2.97 8.31 15.45
N ARG A 207 -3.65 7.97 14.35
CA ARG A 207 -3.83 6.59 13.91
C ARG A 207 -3.94 6.51 12.39
N VAL A 208 -3.40 5.44 11.83
CA VAL A 208 -3.58 5.06 10.43
C VAL A 208 -3.95 3.60 10.42
N ASP A 209 -5.14 3.27 9.94
CA ASP A 209 -5.61 1.91 9.75
C ASP A 209 -5.76 1.64 8.25
N LEU A 210 -5.34 0.46 7.83
CA LEU A 210 -5.42 0.01 6.45
C LEU A 210 -6.21 -1.30 6.37
N ASP A 211 -7.34 -1.24 5.69
CA ASP A 211 -8.23 -2.37 5.50
C ASP A 211 -8.31 -2.79 4.04
N LEU A 212 -8.31 -4.10 3.82
CA LEU A 212 -8.59 -4.69 2.51
C LEU A 212 -10.10 -5.01 2.42
N GLU A 213 -10.88 -4.07 1.88
CA GLU A 213 -12.35 -4.18 1.85
C GLU A 213 -12.81 -5.26 0.86
N LYS A 214 -12.22 -5.28 -0.33
CA LYS A 214 -12.56 -6.26 -1.38
C LYS A 214 -11.31 -6.79 -2.01
N PHE A 215 -11.32 -8.09 -2.27
CA PHE A 215 -10.29 -8.77 -3.03
C PHE A 215 -10.94 -9.67 -4.07
N ARG A 216 -10.52 -9.52 -5.32
CA ARG A 216 -10.94 -10.39 -6.41
C ARG A 216 -9.73 -10.84 -7.20
N LEU A 217 -9.47 -12.13 -7.19
CA LEU A 217 -8.53 -12.72 -8.12
C LEU A 217 -9.19 -12.84 -9.51
N GLN A 218 -8.55 -12.25 -10.50
CA GLN A 218 -8.98 -12.31 -11.89
C GLN A 218 -8.41 -13.53 -12.61
N LYS A 219 -7.13 -13.83 -12.36
CA LYS A 219 -6.42 -14.88 -13.06
C LYS A 219 -5.45 -15.56 -12.12
N LEU A 220 -5.54 -16.88 -12.05
CA LEU A 220 -4.47 -17.74 -11.61
C LEU A 220 -3.87 -18.41 -12.83
N GLY A 221 -2.54 -18.48 -12.90
CA GLY A 221 -1.86 -19.33 -13.88
C GLY A 221 -2.26 -20.81 -13.75
N PRO A 222 -1.69 -21.71 -14.57
CA PRO A 222 -2.10 -23.12 -14.72
C PRO A 222 -1.82 -24.03 -13.50
N LEU A 223 -1.87 -23.50 -12.29
CA LEU A 223 -1.61 -24.23 -11.06
C LEU A 223 -2.89 -24.92 -10.59
N GLY A 224 -2.80 -26.23 -10.37
CA GLY A 224 -3.91 -27.05 -9.89
C GLY A 224 -4.41 -26.66 -8.49
N GLY A 225 -5.64 -27.07 -8.18
CA GLY A 225 -6.40 -26.63 -7.00
C GLY A 225 -5.74 -26.90 -5.63
N ASP A 226 -4.88 -27.90 -5.51
CA ASP A 226 -4.19 -28.19 -4.23
C ASP A 226 -3.20 -27.09 -3.83
N PHE A 227 -2.59 -26.44 -4.82
CA PHE A 227 -1.68 -25.31 -4.57
C PHE A 227 -2.44 -24.08 -4.07
N ALA A 228 -3.71 -23.93 -4.45
CA ALA A 228 -4.56 -22.84 -3.99
C ALA A 228 -4.87 -22.94 -2.49
N LYS A 229 -5.07 -24.15 -1.97
CA LYS A 229 -5.35 -24.40 -0.54
C LYS A 229 -4.16 -24.04 0.36
N ILE A 230 -2.96 -24.48 -0.02
CA ILE A 230 -1.73 -24.22 0.73
C ILE A 230 -1.37 -22.72 0.70
N LEU A 231 -1.64 -22.06 -0.42
CA LEU A 231 -1.47 -20.61 -0.51
C LEU A 231 -2.42 -19.90 0.46
N GLY A 232 -3.73 -20.20 0.42
CA GLY A 232 -4.73 -19.45 1.19
C GLY A 232 -4.53 -19.37 2.72
N GLN A 233 -3.93 -20.38 3.35
CA GLN A 233 -3.71 -20.34 4.80
C GLN A 233 -2.47 -19.56 5.20
N GLY A 234 -1.39 -19.64 4.42
CA GLY A 234 -0.15 -18.89 4.68
C GLY A 234 -0.28 -17.40 4.39
N THR A 235 -1.34 -16.99 3.71
CA THR A 235 -1.41 -15.67 3.09
C THR A 235 -2.15 -14.65 3.92
N ARG A 236 -3.07 -15.08 4.77
CA ARG A 236 -3.73 -14.21 5.76
C ARG A 236 -2.73 -13.61 6.75
N GLU A 237 -1.84 -14.44 7.30
CA GLU A 237 -0.81 -13.99 8.25
C GLU A 237 0.18 -13.01 7.59
N ILE A 238 0.59 -13.29 6.35
CA ILE A 238 1.52 -12.41 5.63
C ILE A 238 0.85 -11.11 5.20
N VAL A 239 -0.42 -11.12 4.81
CA VAL A 239 -1.19 -9.90 4.50
C VAL A 239 -1.31 -9.02 5.75
N ALA A 240 -1.63 -9.60 6.92
CA ALA A 240 -1.69 -8.86 8.17
C ALA A 240 -0.35 -8.19 8.52
N VAL A 241 0.76 -8.92 8.43
CA VAL A 241 2.11 -8.37 8.67
C VAL A 241 2.48 -7.27 7.67
N LEU A 242 2.07 -7.40 6.41
CA LEU A 242 2.30 -6.38 5.39
C LEU A 242 1.48 -5.11 5.64
N ILE A 243 0.20 -5.26 5.98
CA ILE A 243 -0.69 -4.16 6.33
C ILE A 243 -0.10 -3.37 7.51
N ASP A 244 0.26 -4.04 8.61
CA ASP A 244 0.85 -3.39 9.79
C ASP A 244 2.20 -2.71 9.48
N SER A 245 3.03 -3.34 8.62
CA SER A 245 4.27 -2.70 8.17
C SER A 245 4.00 -1.45 7.34
N GLN A 246 2.91 -1.41 6.57
CA GLN A 246 2.55 -0.24 5.75
C GLN A 246 1.91 0.86 6.57
N GLU A 247 1.06 0.54 7.54
CA GLU A 247 0.46 1.53 8.45
C GLU A 247 1.56 2.36 9.13
N ARG A 248 2.60 1.70 9.64
CA ARG A 248 3.76 2.36 10.26
C ARG A 248 4.53 3.25 9.30
N GLN A 249 4.65 2.85 8.03
CA GLN A 249 5.33 3.67 7.02
C GLN A 249 4.48 4.86 6.58
N MET A 250 3.18 4.66 6.37
CA MET A 250 2.24 5.71 6.02
C MET A 250 2.13 6.74 7.13
N HIS A 251 2.03 6.30 8.39
CA HIS A 251 2.03 7.18 9.56
C HIS A 251 3.25 8.12 9.57
N ARG A 252 4.47 7.56 9.47
CA ARG A 252 5.71 8.36 9.46
C ARG A 252 5.76 9.38 8.33
N LYS A 253 5.29 9.01 7.14
CA LYS A 253 5.35 9.88 5.96
C LYS A 253 4.26 10.95 5.97
N LEU A 254 3.05 10.61 6.38
CA LEU A 254 1.96 11.58 6.58
C LEU A 254 2.36 12.61 7.64
N GLN A 255 2.89 12.14 8.77
CA GLN A 255 3.41 13.04 9.80
C GLN A 255 4.50 13.96 9.24
N LYS A 256 5.48 13.40 8.51
CA LYS A 256 6.56 14.21 7.90
C LYS A 256 6.03 15.27 6.93
N LYS A 257 5.05 14.93 6.09
CA LYS A 257 4.44 15.88 5.14
C LYS A 257 3.62 16.95 5.87
N LEU A 258 2.96 16.58 6.96
CA LEU A 258 2.21 17.51 7.80
C LEU A 258 3.13 18.50 8.51
N ASP A 259 4.25 18.01 9.06
CA ASP A 259 5.30 18.84 9.65
C ASP A 259 5.89 19.84 8.64
N GLU A 260 6.12 19.39 7.39
CA GLU A 260 6.61 20.21 6.28
C GLU A 260 5.62 21.34 5.93
N VAL A 261 4.34 21.03 5.82
CA VAL A 261 3.27 22.01 5.52
C VAL A 261 3.08 23.00 6.68
N GLN A 262 3.27 22.57 7.92
CA GLN A 262 3.15 23.42 9.11
C GLN A 262 4.38 24.30 9.36
N GLY A 263 5.45 24.12 8.57
CA GLY A 263 6.69 24.86 8.74
C GLY A 263 7.42 24.52 10.05
N ILE A 264 7.10 23.38 10.66
CA ILE A 264 7.83 22.88 11.83
C ILE A 264 9.13 22.28 11.28
N PRO A 265 10.32 22.79 11.65
CA PRO A 265 11.57 22.22 11.18
C PRO A 265 11.62 20.76 11.60
N SER A 266 11.64 19.85 10.61
CA SER A 266 11.57 18.40 10.86
C SER A 266 12.53 18.04 11.98
N ARG A 267 11.96 17.58 13.11
CA ARG A 267 12.72 17.14 14.27
C ARG A 267 13.66 16.05 13.75
N LYS A 268 14.96 16.35 13.64
CA LYS A 268 15.97 15.33 13.37
C LYS A 268 15.73 14.27 14.42
N GLU A 269 15.35 13.06 14.00
CA GLU A 269 15.37 11.90 14.87
C GLU A 269 16.80 11.81 15.39
N ASP A 270 17.00 12.23 16.64
CA ASP A 270 18.26 12.01 17.34
C ASP A 270 18.47 10.50 17.35
N GLY A 271 19.45 10.08 16.56
CA GLY A 271 19.82 8.68 16.42
C GLY A 271 20.07 8.07 17.80
N PRO A 272 19.86 6.75 17.95
CA PRO A 272 19.96 6.09 19.25
C PRO A 272 21.33 6.39 19.86
N THR A 273 21.31 7.16 20.95
CA THR A 273 22.49 7.41 21.78
C THR A 273 22.97 6.07 22.30
N ASN A 274 23.99 5.52 21.62
CA ASN A 274 24.75 4.37 22.11
C ASN A 274 25.35 4.78 23.46
N ARG A 275 24.67 4.41 24.55
CA ARG A 275 25.30 4.32 25.86
C ARG A 275 26.12 3.05 25.85
N GLU A 276 27.39 3.19 25.49
CA GLU A 276 28.41 2.21 25.84
C GLU A 276 28.42 2.06 27.37
N SER A 277 28.33 0.81 27.82
CA SER A 277 28.63 0.37 29.19
C SER A 277 29.86 -0.52 29.12
#